data_AF-A0A7K6DAR2-F1
#
_entry.id   AF-A0A7K6DAR2-F1
#
_cell.length_a   1.000
_cell.length_b   1.000
_cell.length_c   1.000
_cell.angle_alpha   90.00
_cell.angle_beta   90.00
_cell.angle_gamma   90.00
#
_symmetry.space_group_name_H-M   'P 1'
#
loop_
_entity.id
_entity.type
_entity.pdbx_description
1 polymer ?
#
loop_
_entity_poly.entity_id
_entity_poly.type
_entity_poly.pdbx_seq_one_letter_code
_entity_poly.pdbx_strand_id
1 'polypeptide(L)'
;MALTLSVPEALRWLRQAMSDLQAAHNDIRRCCPNWVLFKVHQALEKALVAAILCRGEAFEGPGGLMGLARWLEEKEPELRGLVQDVQRLCGCGVDGKATQYPNCHPFPVTPCEAFPSVDEEDVLKQAQKVLGTLKDHVGRK
;
A
#
# COMPACT_ATOMS: atom_id res chain seq x y z
N MET A 1 4.54 7.00 17.66
CA MET A 1 3.54 6.35 18.54
C MET A 1 3.90 4.88 18.58
N ALA A 2 4.06 4.29 19.78
CA ALA A 2 4.30 2.85 19.89
C ALA A 2 3.05 2.09 19.42
N LEU A 3 3.22 1.14 18.52
CA LEU A 3 2.12 0.31 18.04
C LEU A 3 1.85 -0.80 19.07
N THR A 4 0.58 -0.96 19.47
CA THR A 4 0.17 -2.07 20.33
C THR A 4 0.14 -3.35 19.49
N LEU A 5 1.09 -4.25 19.75
CA LEU A 5 1.23 -5.51 19.04
C LEU A 5 0.11 -6.47 19.44
N SER A 6 -0.93 -6.59 18.61
CA SER A 6 -2.04 -7.50 18.86
C SER A 6 -2.84 -7.81 17.59
N VAL A 7 -3.45 -9.00 17.52
CA VAL A 7 -4.37 -9.39 16.45
C VAL A 7 -5.56 -8.41 16.32
N PRO A 8 -6.21 -7.94 17.41
CA PRO A 8 -7.25 -6.90 17.30
C PRO A 8 -6.77 -5.60 16.64
N GLU A 9 -5.53 -5.18 16.94
CA GLU A 9 -4.95 -3.99 16.31
C GLU A 9 -4.66 -4.25 14.83
N ALA A 10 -4.11 -5.41 14.47
CA ALA A 10 -3.93 -5.81 13.06
C ALA A 10 -5.25 -5.73 12.27
N LEU A 11 -6.35 -6.24 12.85
CA LEU A 11 -7.69 -6.18 12.24
C LEU A 11 -8.23 -4.75 12.14
N ARG A 12 -7.85 -3.85 13.04
CA ARG A 12 -8.19 -2.41 12.96
C ARG A 12 -7.49 -1.76 11.76
N TRP A 13 -6.20 -2.02 11.58
CA TRP A 13 -5.42 -1.52 10.45
C TRP A 13 -5.92 -2.07 9.11
N LEU A 14 -6.22 -3.37 9.07
CA LEU A 14 -6.73 -4.03 7.86
C LEU A 14 -8.09 -3.48 7.43
N ARG A 15 -8.99 -3.16 8.38
CA ARG A 15 -10.26 -2.48 8.06
C ARG A 15 -10.03 -1.13 7.40
N GLN A 16 -9.07 -0.34 7.88
CA GLN A 16 -8.75 0.94 7.25
C GLN A 16 -8.14 0.73 5.85
N ALA A 17 -7.24 -0.24 5.69
CA ALA A 17 -6.66 -0.59 4.39
C ALA A 17 -7.73 -0.94 3.33
N MET A 18 -8.75 -1.70 3.73
CA MET A 18 -9.89 -2.03 2.85
C MET A 18 -10.72 -0.79 2.50
N SER A 19 -10.95 0.11 3.47
CA SER A 19 -11.65 1.37 3.24
C SER A 19 -10.89 2.26 2.25
N ASP A 20 -9.56 2.35 2.38
CA ASP A 20 -8.70 3.15 1.51
C ASP A 20 -8.70 2.60 0.07
N LEU A 21 -8.67 1.27 -0.10
CA LEU A 21 -8.78 0.64 -1.42
C LEU A 21 -10.14 0.91 -2.06
N GLN A 22 -11.23 0.85 -1.29
CA GLN A 22 -12.56 1.22 -1.78
C GLN A 22 -12.62 2.70 -2.17
N ALA A 23 -11.99 3.59 -1.39
CA ALA A 23 -11.91 5.00 -1.71
C ALA A 23 -11.08 5.27 -2.98
N ALA A 24 -10.07 4.45 -3.27
CA ALA A 24 -9.30 4.51 -4.52
C ALA A 24 -10.18 4.07 -5.72
N HIS A 25 -10.96 3.01 -5.55
CA HIS A 25 -11.91 2.55 -6.56
C HIS A 25 -12.95 3.62 -6.94
N ASN A 26 -13.39 4.43 -5.98
CA ASN A 26 -14.36 5.50 -6.23
C ASN A 26 -13.82 6.64 -7.12
N ASP A 27 -12.49 6.75 -7.26
CA ASP A 27 -11.81 7.85 -7.94
C ASP A 27 -11.37 7.53 -9.37
N ILE A 28 -11.45 6.27 -9.81
CA ILE A 28 -11.05 5.91 -11.17
C ILE A 28 -11.85 6.69 -12.21
N ARG A 29 -11.20 7.01 -13.33
CA ARG A 29 -11.78 7.73 -14.47
C ARG A 29 -12.31 9.13 -14.12
N ARG A 30 -11.89 9.72 -12.99
CA ARG A 30 -12.23 11.09 -12.59
C ARG A 30 -11.18 12.14 -12.98
N CYS A 31 -10.27 11.81 -13.89
CA CYS A 31 -9.16 12.66 -14.33
C CYS A 31 -8.18 13.07 -13.20
N CYS A 32 -8.08 12.26 -12.14
CA CYS A 32 -7.18 12.52 -11.01
C CYS A 32 -6.41 11.26 -10.59
N PRO A 33 -5.56 10.70 -11.48
CA PRO A 33 -4.85 9.43 -11.24
C PRO A 33 -3.97 9.45 -10.00
N ASN A 34 -3.42 10.61 -9.64
CA ASN A 34 -2.60 10.78 -8.44
C ASN A 34 -3.34 10.41 -7.16
N TRP A 35 -4.66 10.67 -7.07
CA TRP A 35 -5.46 10.30 -5.90
C TRP A 35 -5.74 8.80 -5.83
N VAL A 36 -5.96 8.14 -6.97
CA VAL A 36 -6.06 6.67 -7.02
C VAL A 36 -4.75 6.05 -6.54
N LEU A 37 -3.62 6.51 -7.08
CA LEU A 37 -2.28 6.04 -6.70
C LEU A 37 -1.97 6.27 -5.22
N PHE A 38 -2.30 7.45 -4.68
CA PHE A 38 -2.10 7.77 -3.27
C PHE A 38 -2.94 6.88 -2.34
N LYS A 39 -4.22 6.71 -2.66
CA LYS A 39 -5.11 5.87 -1.85
C LYS A 39 -4.72 4.40 -1.92
N VAL A 40 -4.23 3.91 -3.06
CA VAL A 40 -3.61 2.59 -3.18
C VAL A 40 -2.36 2.48 -2.31
N HIS A 41 -1.47 3.47 -2.31
CA HIS A 41 -0.32 3.50 -1.39
C HIS A 41 -0.78 3.37 0.07
N GLN A 42 -1.77 4.17 0.47
CA GLN A 42 -2.33 4.16 1.82
C GLN A 42 -2.96 2.82 2.20
N ALA A 43 -3.64 2.15 1.27
CA ALA A 43 -4.18 0.82 1.46
C ALA A 43 -3.07 -0.23 1.67
N LEU A 44 -2.05 -0.23 0.83
CA LEU A 44 -0.92 -1.16 0.92
C LEU A 44 -0.13 -0.97 2.22
N GLU A 45 0.21 0.27 2.56
CA GLU A 45 0.97 0.59 3.76
C GLU A 45 0.26 0.08 5.01
N LYS A 46 -1.04 0.32 5.13
CA LYS A 46 -1.82 -0.14 6.28
C LYS A 46 -2.01 -1.65 6.31
N ALA A 47 -2.18 -2.30 5.16
CA ALA A 47 -2.27 -3.75 5.08
C ALA A 47 -0.95 -4.43 5.47
N LEU A 48 0.19 -3.88 5.05
CA LEU A 48 1.52 -4.36 5.44
C LEU A 48 1.72 -4.18 6.95
N VAL A 49 1.39 -3.01 7.50
CA VAL A 49 1.45 -2.80 8.96
C VAL A 49 0.54 -3.78 9.69
N ALA A 50 -0.67 -4.06 9.19
CA ALA A 50 -1.55 -5.07 9.79
C ALA A 50 -0.90 -6.46 9.87
N ALA A 51 -0.28 -6.92 8.78
CA ALA A 51 0.44 -8.20 8.76
C ALA A 51 1.58 -8.24 9.79
N ILE A 52 2.30 -7.13 9.98
CA ILE A 52 3.39 -7.03 10.95
C ILE A 52 2.86 -7.06 12.38
N LEU A 53 1.80 -6.30 12.67
CA LEU A 53 1.16 -6.27 14.00
C LEU A 53 0.63 -7.64 14.42
N CYS A 54 0.13 -8.42 13.47
CA CYS A 54 -0.38 -9.75 13.68
C CYS A 54 0.68 -10.73 14.19
N ARG A 55 1.97 -10.48 13.92
CA ARG A 55 3.09 -11.29 14.42
C ARG A 55 3.41 -11.07 15.89
N GLY A 56 3.01 -9.95 16.49
CA GLY A 56 3.28 -9.70 17.91
C GLY A 56 4.72 -9.30 18.25
N GLU A 57 5.58 -9.02 17.28
CA GLU A 57 6.99 -8.67 17.49
C GLU A 57 7.22 -7.14 17.49
N ALA A 58 8.12 -6.66 18.35
CA ALA A 58 8.50 -5.25 18.39
C ALA A 58 9.06 -4.81 17.03
N PHE A 59 8.31 -3.95 16.36
CA PHE A 59 8.63 -3.50 15.01
C PHE A 59 8.99 -2.01 15.03
N GLU A 60 10.29 -1.72 14.89
CA GLU A 60 10.78 -0.43 14.43
C GLU A 60 10.85 -0.50 12.91
N GLY A 61 9.78 -0.09 12.25
CA GLY A 61 9.63 -0.42 10.84
C GLY A 61 10.59 0.29 9.90
N PRO A 62 11.22 -0.41 8.94
CA PRO A 62 11.84 0.24 7.81
C PRO A 62 10.80 1.12 7.09
N GLY A 63 11.18 2.35 6.77
CA GLY A 63 10.29 3.33 6.17
C GLY A 63 9.84 2.94 4.76
N GLY A 64 8.55 3.15 4.47
CA GLY A 64 7.95 3.00 3.14
C GLY A 64 7.59 1.58 2.73
N LEU A 65 6.77 1.47 1.67
CA LEU A 65 6.19 0.20 1.19
C LEU A 65 7.23 -0.90 0.95
N MET A 66 8.33 -0.59 0.27
CA MET A 66 9.37 -1.57 -0.03
C MET A 66 10.10 -2.08 1.21
N GLY A 67 10.27 -1.22 2.22
CA GLY A 67 10.86 -1.60 3.50
C GLY A 67 9.97 -2.62 4.22
N LEU A 68 8.69 -2.28 4.35
CA LEU A 68 7.68 -3.14 4.97
C LEU A 68 7.54 -4.49 4.25
N ALA A 69 7.47 -4.47 2.90
CA ALA A 69 7.33 -5.67 2.08
C ALA A 69 8.52 -6.63 2.21
N ARG A 70 9.75 -6.10 2.17
CA ARG A 70 10.98 -6.90 2.33
C ARG A 70 11.04 -7.56 3.69
N TRP A 71 10.75 -6.79 4.74
CA TRP A 71 10.74 -7.31 6.10
C TRP A 71 9.72 -8.44 6.26
N LEU A 72 8.50 -8.25 5.74
CA LEU A 72 7.45 -9.27 5.82
C LEU A 72 7.82 -10.54 5.04
N GLU A 73 8.28 -10.41 3.79
CA GLU A 73 8.64 -11.57 2.98
C GLU A 73 9.83 -12.36 3.56
N GLU A 74 10.78 -11.69 4.21
CA GLU A 74 11.88 -12.36 4.94
C GLU A 74 11.36 -13.17 6.13
N LYS A 75 10.36 -12.65 6.85
CA LYS A 75 9.83 -13.25 8.09
C LYS A 75 8.70 -14.25 7.87
N GLU A 76 8.02 -14.18 6.73
CA GLU A 76 6.84 -14.98 6.40
C GLU A 76 7.04 -15.61 5.01
N PRO A 77 7.60 -16.84 4.94
CA PRO A 77 7.86 -17.51 3.66
C PRO A 77 6.63 -17.73 2.77
N GLU A 78 5.43 -17.74 3.36
CA GLU A 78 4.17 -17.82 2.62
C GLU A 78 3.82 -16.54 1.85
N LEU A 79 4.47 -15.42 2.15
CA LEU A 79 4.35 -14.14 1.44
C LEU A 79 5.40 -13.98 0.33
N ARG A 80 6.02 -15.08 -0.13
CA ARG A 80 6.98 -15.04 -1.23
C ARG A 80 6.36 -14.35 -2.47
N GLY A 81 7.09 -13.39 -3.03
CA GLY A 81 6.66 -12.58 -4.17
C GLY A 81 6.01 -11.25 -3.77
N LEU A 82 5.78 -10.99 -2.47
CA LEU A 82 5.21 -9.73 -1.99
C LEU A 82 6.07 -8.53 -2.40
N VAL A 83 7.39 -8.61 -2.29
CA VAL A 83 8.32 -7.55 -2.71
C VAL A 83 8.16 -7.26 -4.19
N GLN A 84 8.01 -8.29 -5.03
CA GLN A 84 7.83 -8.12 -6.47
C GLN A 84 6.49 -7.46 -6.80
N ASP A 85 5.42 -7.88 -6.15
CA ASP A 85 4.08 -7.30 -6.35
C ASP A 85 4.05 -5.83 -5.91
N VAL A 86 4.64 -5.49 -4.75
CA VAL A 86 4.73 -4.10 -4.27
C VAL A 86 5.63 -3.25 -5.17
N GLN A 87 6.77 -3.79 -5.62
CA GLN A 87 7.66 -3.10 -6.56
C GLN A 87 6.95 -2.76 -7.87
N ARG A 88 6.10 -3.67 -8.37
CA ARG A 88 5.30 -3.44 -9.58
C ARG A 88 4.34 -2.27 -9.42
N LEU A 89 3.63 -2.22 -8.29
CA LEU A 89 2.74 -1.11 -7.95
C LEU A 89 3.49 0.22 -7.84
N CYS A 90 4.66 0.24 -7.19
CA CYS A 90 5.52 1.43 -7.17
C CYS A 90 5.98 1.84 -8.58
N GLY A 91 6.27 0.87 -9.45
CA GLY A 91 6.58 1.11 -10.87
C GLY A 91 5.44 1.74 -11.66
N CYS A 92 4.18 1.56 -11.23
CA CYS A 92 3.01 2.23 -11.79
C CYS A 92 2.78 3.65 -11.23
N GLY A 93 3.66 4.16 -10.36
CA GLY A 93 3.54 5.48 -9.75
C GLY A 93 2.90 5.52 -8.36
N VAL A 94 2.65 4.35 -7.75
CA VAL A 94 2.15 4.29 -6.36
C VAL A 94 3.24 4.76 -5.40
N ASP A 95 3.07 5.96 -4.88
CA ASP A 95 4.02 6.58 -3.96
C ASP A 95 3.31 7.49 -2.96
N GLY A 96 3.88 7.61 -1.75
CA GLY A 96 3.31 8.41 -0.66
C GLY A 96 3.61 9.90 -0.76
N LYS A 97 4.59 10.33 -1.55
CA LYS A 97 5.00 11.73 -1.70
C LYS A 97 4.79 12.25 -3.11
N ALA A 98 5.24 11.52 -4.13
CA ALA A 98 5.14 11.94 -5.52
C ALA A 98 3.68 12.12 -5.97
N THR A 99 2.73 11.42 -5.36
CA THR A 99 1.29 11.62 -5.66
C THR A 99 0.70 12.90 -5.06
N GLN A 100 1.44 13.61 -4.20
CA GLN A 100 0.94 14.74 -3.40
C GLN A 100 1.76 16.02 -3.53
N TYR A 101 3.08 15.94 -3.65
CA TYR A 101 3.95 17.11 -3.54
C TYR A 101 4.57 17.52 -4.89
N PRO A 102 4.40 18.78 -5.32
CA PRO A 102 5.00 19.28 -6.58
C PRO A 102 6.53 19.20 -6.63
N ASN A 103 7.22 19.30 -5.50
CA ASN A 103 8.68 19.23 -5.46
C ASN A 103 9.24 17.81 -5.72
N CYS A 104 8.38 16.80 -5.82
CA CYS A 104 8.75 15.47 -6.30
C CYS A 104 8.78 15.37 -7.83
N HIS A 105 8.38 16.42 -8.55
CA HIS A 105 8.30 16.45 -10.01
C HIS A 105 9.11 17.61 -10.60
N PRO A 106 9.51 17.53 -11.88
CA PRO A 106 10.11 18.66 -12.58
C PRO A 106 9.14 19.84 -12.67
N PHE A 107 9.59 21.06 -12.37
CA PHE A 107 8.79 22.26 -12.64
C PHE A 107 8.48 22.36 -14.14
N PRO A 108 7.23 22.67 -14.56
CA PRO A 108 6.08 23.15 -13.76
C PRO A 108 5.06 22.07 -13.36
N VAL A 109 5.40 20.78 -13.50
CA VAL A 109 4.45 19.66 -13.36
C VAL A 109 3.90 19.57 -11.94
N THR A 110 2.58 19.47 -11.82
CA THR A 110 1.90 19.13 -10.58
C THR A 110 1.65 17.61 -10.48
N PRO A 111 1.44 17.05 -9.28
CA PRO A 111 1.11 15.63 -9.14
C PRO A 111 -0.13 15.20 -9.94
N CYS A 112 -1.11 16.08 -10.11
CA CYS A 112 -2.32 15.81 -10.91
C CYS A 112 -1.97 15.53 -12.39
N GLU A 113 -0.90 16.13 -12.90
CA GLU A 113 -0.47 16.03 -14.30
C GLU A 113 0.61 14.96 -14.51
N ALA A 114 1.20 14.42 -13.43
CA ALA A 114 2.38 13.56 -13.49
C ALA A 114 2.11 12.10 -13.91
N PHE A 115 0.85 11.69 -14.02
CA PHE A 115 0.47 10.28 -14.25
C PHE A 115 -0.53 10.09 -15.42
N PRO A 116 -0.29 10.64 -16.62
CA PRO A 116 -1.27 10.63 -17.71
C PRO A 116 -1.49 9.26 -18.36
N SER A 117 -0.54 8.32 -18.18
CA SER A 117 -0.56 7.01 -18.83
C SER A 117 -0.86 5.85 -17.87
N VAL A 118 -1.28 6.15 -16.63
CA VAL A 118 -1.54 5.09 -15.66
C VAL A 118 -2.82 4.35 -16.02
N ASP A 119 -2.75 3.02 -15.96
CA ASP A 119 -3.93 2.17 -15.99
C ASP A 119 -4.45 2.00 -14.55
N GLU A 120 -5.40 2.86 -14.16
CA GLU A 120 -5.98 2.88 -12.81
C GLU A 120 -6.65 1.53 -12.45
N GLU A 121 -7.22 0.84 -13.45
CA GLU A 121 -7.91 -0.43 -13.25
C GLU A 121 -6.91 -1.56 -12.99
N ASP A 122 -5.82 -1.61 -13.76
CA ASP A 122 -4.76 -2.59 -13.54
C ASP A 122 -4.06 -2.34 -12.19
N VAL A 123 -3.81 -1.08 -11.82
CA VAL A 123 -3.27 -0.73 -10.50
C VAL A 123 -4.18 -1.23 -9.38
N LEU A 124 -5.49 -0.99 -9.46
CA LEU A 124 -6.44 -1.47 -8.45
C LEU A 124 -6.51 -2.99 -8.39
N LYS A 125 -6.49 -3.66 -9.54
CA LYS A 125 -6.50 -5.13 -9.61
C LYS A 125 -5.26 -5.73 -8.94
N GLN A 126 -4.09 -5.16 -9.23
CA GLN A 126 -2.84 -5.57 -8.59
C GLN A 126 -2.86 -5.29 -7.09
N ALA A 127 -3.34 -4.11 -6.67
CA ALA A 127 -3.45 -3.75 -5.25
C ALA A 127 -4.42 -4.68 -4.51
N GLN A 128 -5.54 -5.05 -5.13
CA GLN A 128 -6.51 -5.98 -4.55
C GLN A 128 -5.92 -7.39 -4.35
N LYS A 129 -5.09 -7.87 -5.28
CA LYS A 129 -4.35 -9.13 -5.13
C LYS A 129 -3.43 -9.08 -3.91
N VAL A 130 -2.65 -8.02 -3.75
CA VAL A 130 -1.73 -7.85 -2.61
C VAL A 130 -2.52 -7.76 -1.30
N LEU A 131 -3.56 -6.94 -1.27
CA LEU A 131 -4.40 -6.77 -0.07
C LEU A 131 -5.09 -8.09 0.33
N GLY A 132 -5.55 -8.87 -0.65
CA GLY A 132 -6.11 -10.20 -0.43
C GLY A 132 -5.11 -11.16 0.21
N THR A 133 -3.88 -11.20 -0.33
CA THR A 133 -2.79 -12.02 0.21
C THR A 133 -2.47 -11.64 1.67
N LEU A 134 -2.36 -10.35 1.97
CA LEU A 134 -2.10 -9.86 3.33
C LEU A 134 -3.28 -10.11 4.27
N LYS A 135 -4.51 -9.95 3.79
CA LYS A 135 -5.72 -10.26 4.56
C LYS A 135 -5.78 -11.73 4.94
N ASP A 136 -5.51 -12.63 4.00
CA ASP A 136 -5.50 -14.07 4.25
C ASP A 136 -4.42 -14.44 5.25
N HIS A 137 -3.25 -13.81 5.18
CA HIS A 137 -2.19 -13.99 6.17
C HIS A 137 -2.61 -13.54 7.57
N VAL A 138 -3.20 -12.34 7.71
CA VAL A 138 -3.69 -11.82 9.00
C VAL A 138 -4.82 -12.69 9.57
N GLY A 139 -5.67 -13.27 8.71
CA GLY A 139 -6.80 -14.10 9.15
C GLY A 139 -6.44 -15.52 9.60
N ARG A 140 -5.20 -15.98 9.36
CA ARG A 140 -4.72 -17.32 9.76
C ARG A 140 -4.11 -17.38 11.16
N LYS A 141 -3.88 -16.23 11.80
CA LYS A 141 -3.20 -16.10 13.10
C LYS A 141 -4.21 -15.72 14.18
#